data_AF-A0A2W7S8Q8-F1
#
_entry.id   AF-A0A2W7S8Q8-F1
#
_cell.length_a   1.000
_cell.length_b   1.000
_cell.length_c   1.000
_cell.angle_alpha   90.00
_cell.angle_beta   90.00
_cell.angle_gamma   90.00
#
_symmetry.space_group_name_H-M   'P 1'
#
loop_
_entity.id
_entity.type
_entity.pdbx_description
1 polymer ?
#
loop_
_entity_poly.entity_id
_entity_poly.type
_entity_poly.pdbx_seq_one_letter_code
_entity_poly.pdbx_strand_id
1 'polypeptide(L)'
;MSFWNVLKANDSVAVKRITIHYIYSKTDTQHDISCNDFDAYKGKGGFMVKNLTIKAQICLFMKSLSNYKAPPLVKNIDVRAKAYIHYSNGKTSVACIDRFGDIMLDNEFIGVSTSLLSFLQKSCDGFE
;
A
#
# COMPACT_ATOMS: atom_id res chain seq x y z
N MET A 1 -20.69 1.41 9.48
CA MET A 1 -20.90 0.85 8.13
C MET A 1 -19.75 -0.10 7.83
N SER A 2 -20.04 -1.35 7.49
CA SER A 2 -19.04 -2.41 7.33
C SER A 2 -18.42 -2.37 5.93
N PHE A 3 -17.09 -2.52 5.84
CA PHE A 3 -16.28 -2.51 4.61
C PHE A 3 -16.73 -3.57 3.58
N TRP A 4 -17.50 -4.57 4.02
CA TRP A 4 -18.14 -5.57 3.16
C TRP A 4 -19.11 -4.98 2.13
N ASN A 5 -19.69 -3.80 2.38
CA ASN A 5 -20.56 -3.13 1.40
C ASN A 5 -19.78 -2.41 0.28
N VAL A 6 -18.46 -2.25 0.40
CA VAL A 6 -17.62 -1.69 -0.68
C VAL A 6 -17.29 -2.75 -1.74
N LEU A 7 -17.39 -4.04 -1.41
CA LEU A 7 -17.15 -5.15 -2.36
C LEU A 7 -18.40 -5.63 -3.10
N LYS A 8 -19.61 -5.17 -2.73
CA LYS A 8 -20.88 -5.64 -3.33
C LYS A 8 -21.62 -4.60 -4.18
N ALA A 9 -21.05 -3.42 -4.42
CA ALA A 9 -21.67 -2.37 -5.23
C ALA A 9 -20.76 -1.94 -6.40
N ASN A 10 -20.48 -2.88 -7.30
CA ASN A 10 -20.19 -2.71 -8.73
C ASN A 10 -19.31 -3.87 -9.23
N ASP A 11 -19.93 -4.89 -9.80
CA ASP A 11 -19.24 -5.92 -10.62
C ASP A 11 -18.51 -5.33 -11.86
N SER A 12 -18.54 -4.01 -12.06
CA SER A 12 -17.90 -3.29 -13.17
C SER A 12 -16.56 -2.62 -12.84
N VAL A 13 -16.18 -2.50 -11.55
CA VAL A 13 -14.96 -1.78 -11.15
C VAL A 13 -13.87 -2.76 -10.73
N ALA A 14 -13.07 -3.20 -11.71
CA ALA A 14 -11.93 -4.08 -11.49
C ALA A 14 -10.64 -3.27 -11.26
N VAL A 15 -9.70 -3.80 -10.47
CA VAL A 15 -8.35 -3.23 -10.37
C VAL A 15 -7.58 -3.57 -11.65
N LYS A 16 -7.15 -2.54 -12.39
CA LYS A 16 -6.42 -2.68 -13.66
C LYS A 16 -4.93 -2.92 -13.45
N ARG A 17 -4.34 -2.15 -12.53
CA ARG A 17 -2.92 -2.25 -12.17
C ARG A 17 -2.69 -1.68 -10.78
N ILE A 18 -1.61 -2.11 -10.14
CA ILE A 18 -1.12 -1.52 -8.90
C ILE A 18 0.33 -1.09 -9.12
N THR A 19 0.66 0.14 -8.77
CA THR A 19 2.04 0.64 -8.80
C THR A 19 2.48 0.88 -7.36
N ILE A 20 3.49 0.16 -6.89
CA ILE A 20 4.02 0.27 -5.54
C ILE A 20 5.32 1.04 -5.63
N HIS A 21 5.33 2.22 -5.03
CA HIS A 21 6.56 2.95 -4.76
C HIS A 21 7.06 2.54 -3.38
N TYR A 22 8.32 2.19 -3.23
CA TYR A 22 8.85 1.75 -1.94
C TYR A 22 10.28 2.23 -1.74
N ILE A 23 10.67 2.37 -0.48
CA ILE A 23 12.02 2.74 -0.08
C ILE A 23 12.77 1.47 0.27
N TYR A 24 13.96 1.31 -0.30
CA TYR A 24 14.88 0.22 0.01
C TYR A 24 15.29 0.31 1.49
N SER A 25 15.25 -0.81 2.21
CA SER A 25 15.35 -0.88 3.68
C SER A 25 16.62 -0.24 4.26
N LYS A 26 17.72 -0.25 3.50
CA LYS A 26 19.00 0.36 3.90
C LYS A 26 19.05 1.89 3.72
N THR A 27 18.00 2.49 3.16
CA THR A 27 17.94 3.94 2.97
C THR A 27 17.57 4.61 4.28
N ASP A 28 18.51 5.34 4.87
CA ASP A 28 18.22 6.17 6.03
C ASP A 28 17.35 7.35 5.61
N THR A 29 16.19 7.43 6.23
CA THR A 29 15.26 8.55 6.07
C THR A 29 15.27 9.24 7.42
N GLN A 30 16.10 10.28 7.55
CA GLN A 30 16.41 10.98 8.79
C GLN A 30 15.18 11.41 9.63
N HIS A 31 13.97 11.39 9.05
CA HIS A 31 12.69 11.65 9.68
C HIS A 31 11.62 10.67 9.18
N ASP A 32 10.55 10.52 9.97
CA ASP A 32 9.34 9.78 9.59
C ASP A 32 8.72 10.37 8.32
N ILE A 33 8.29 9.50 7.40
CA ILE A 33 7.75 9.90 6.11
C ILE A 33 6.23 9.82 6.12
N SER A 34 5.56 10.95 5.86
CA SER A 34 4.10 10.95 5.70
C SER A 34 3.66 10.36 4.35
N CYS A 35 2.41 9.89 4.27
CA CYS A 35 1.83 9.41 3.02
C CYS A 35 1.81 10.48 1.91
N ASN A 36 1.68 11.75 2.29
CA ASN A 36 1.65 12.88 1.35
C ASN A 36 3.06 13.23 0.84
N ASP A 37 4.07 13.17 1.71
CA ASP A 37 5.44 13.57 1.38
C ASP A 37 6.25 12.47 0.70
N PHE A 38 5.76 11.23 0.71
CA PHE A 38 6.46 10.06 0.18
C PHE A 38 6.98 10.25 -1.26
N ASP A 39 6.22 10.90 -2.14
CA ASP A 39 6.64 11.10 -3.53
C ASP A 39 7.77 12.13 -3.69
N ALA A 40 8.07 12.94 -2.68
CA ALA A 40 9.24 13.82 -2.68
C ALA A 40 10.56 13.04 -2.65
N TYR A 41 10.51 11.73 -2.40
CA TYR A 41 11.66 10.83 -2.48
C TYR A 41 11.87 10.23 -3.87
N LYS A 42 10.99 10.50 -4.85
CA LYS A 42 11.21 10.09 -6.24
C LYS A 42 12.54 10.62 -6.76
N GLY A 43 13.33 9.74 -7.36
CA GLY A 43 14.65 10.09 -7.89
C GLY A 43 15.78 10.13 -6.86
N LYS A 44 15.50 9.89 -5.57
CA LYS A 44 16.54 9.69 -4.55
C LYS A 44 17.04 8.24 -4.55
N GLY A 45 18.34 8.05 -4.33
CA GLY A 45 18.96 6.71 -4.27
C GLY A 45 18.36 5.89 -3.13
N GLY A 46 17.55 4.88 -3.47
CA GLY A 46 16.76 4.10 -2.52
C GLY A 46 15.27 4.04 -2.84
N PHE A 47 14.76 4.93 -3.69
CA PHE A 47 13.38 4.87 -4.18
C PHE A 47 13.25 3.84 -5.31
N MET A 48 12.33 2.90 -5.14
CA MET A 48 12.08 1.79 -6.05
C MET A 48 10.61 1.75 -6.48
N VAL A 49 10.35 1.17 -7.65
CA VAL A 49 9.00 1.04 -8.21
C VAL A 49 8.73 -0.39 -8.62
N LYS A 50 7.62 -0.96 -8.15
CA LYS A 50 7.10 -2.26 -8.57
C LYS A 50 5.74 -2.08 -9.25
N ASN A 51 5.58 -2.61 -10.45
CA ASN A 51 4.30 -2.63 -11.14
C ASN A 51 3.69 -4.04 -11.07
N LEU A 52 2.45 -4.13 -10.60
CA LEU A 52 1.63 -5.33 -10.61
C LEU A 52 0.57 -5.17 -11.69
N THR A 53 0.76 -5.90 -12.79
CA THR A 53 -0.20 -5.96 -13.93
C THR A 53 -0.80 -7.35 -14.10
N ILE A 54 -0.19 -8.37 -13.51
CA ILE A 54 -0.65 -9.75 -13.55
C ILE A 54 -1.83 -9.90 -12.59
N LYS A 55 -2.97 -10.40 -13.10
CA LYS A 55 -4.22 -10.57 -12.34
C LYS A 55 -4.02 -11.31 -11.02
N ALA A 56 -3.23 -12.40 -11.02
CA ALA A 56 -2.94 -13.16 -9.81
C ALA A 56 -2.23 -12.33 -8.72
N GLN A 57 -1.25 -11.50 -9.11
CA GLN A 57 -0.53 -10.62 -8.18
C GLN A 57 -1.45 -9.52 -7.63
N ILE A 58 -2.28 -8.94 -8.48
CA ILE A 58 -3.28 -7.94 -8.09
C ILE A 58 -4.26 -8.55 -7.08
N CYS A 59 -4.81 -9.74 -7.38
CA CYS A 59 -5.73 -10.43 -6.47
C CYS A 59 -5.07 -10.76 -5.12
N LEU A 60 -3.81 -11.22 -5.13
CA LEU A 60 -3.06 -11.48 -3.89
C LEU A 60 -2.86 -10.21 -3.08
N PHE A 61 -2.43 -9.11 -3.71
CA PHE A 61 -2.27 -7.82 -3.05
C PHE A 61 -3.59 -7.35 -2.42
N MET A 62 -4.69 -7.32 -3.19
CA MET A 62 -5.99 -6.86 -2.71
C MET A 62 -6.54 -7.74 -1.58
N LYS A 63 -6.33 -9.06 -1.66
CA LYS A 63 -6.69 -10.00 -0.59
C LYS A 63 -5.88 -9.72 0.67
N SER A 64 -4.57 -9.52 0.54
CA SER A 64 -3.71 -9.18 1.67
C SER A 64 -4.09 -7.83 2.30
N LEU A 65 -4.44 -6.84 1.48
CA LEU A 65 -4.92 -5.54 1.94
C LEU A 65 -6.23 -5.66 2.74
N SER A 66 -7.14 -6.55 2.32
CA SER A 66 -8.43 -6.76 3.01
C SER A 66 -8.32 -7.49 4.35
N ASN A 67 -7.20 -8.19 4.59
CA ASN A 67 -6.99 -8.99 5.80
C ASN A 67 -6.25 -8.20 6.88
N TYR A 68 -6.73 -6.99 7.16
CA TYR A 68 -6.18 -6.13 8.21
C TYR A 68 -6.85 -6.39 9.56
N LYS A 69 -6.12 -6.13 10.63
CA LYS A 69 -6.62 -6.11 12.01
C LYS A 69 -6.55 -4.68 12.51
N ALA A 70 -7.64 -4.13 13.06
CA ALA A 70 -7.65 -2.79 13.62
C ALA A 70 -6.93 -2.76 14.99
N PRO A 71 -5.79 -2.07 15.13
CA PRO A 71 -5.16 -1.74 16.41
C PRO A 71 -5.67 -0.38 16.92
N PRO A 72 -5.20 0.12 18.09
CA PRO A 72 -5.48 1.49 18.51
C PRO A 72 -5.07 2.51 17.44
N LEU A 73 -5.84 3.60 17.35
CA LEU A 73 -5.68 4.67 16.36
C LEU A 73 -4.28 5.30 16.43
N VAL A 74 -3.40 4.94 15.49
CA VAL A 74 -2.15 5.66 15.27
C VAL A 74 -2.45 6.81 14.32
N LYS A 75 -2.11 8.05 14.72
CA LYS A 75 -2.38 9.24 13.90
C LYS A 75 -1.47 9.36 12.68
N ASN A 76 -0.24 8.85 12.78
CA ASN A 76 0.80 8.95 11.77
C ASN A 76 1.54 7.62 11.65
N ILE A 77 1.89 7.22 10.43
CA ILE A 77 2.77 6.07 10.16
C ILE A 77 4.01 6.56 9.41
N ASP A 78 5.16 5.90 9.64
CA ASP A 78 6.38 6.14 8.88
C ASP A 78 6.35 5.34 7.56
N VAL A 79 5.84 5.97 6.50
CA VAL A 79 5.55 5.29 5.24
C VAL A 79 6.83 4.82 4.55
N ARG A 80 6.90 3.52 4.29
CA ARG A 80 7.99 2.87 3.54
C ARG A 80 7.56 2.37 2.18
N ALA A 81 6.27 2.11 1.99
CA ALA A 81 5.68 1.81 0.70
C ALA A 81 4.37 2.59 0.48
N LYS A 82 4.20 3.11 -0.73
CA LYS A 82 2.99 3.77 -1.21
C LYS A 82 2.50 3.08 -2.47
N ALA A 83 1.37 2.39 -2.36
CA ALA A 83 0.72 1.68 -3.44
C ALA A 83 -0.42 2.50 -4.06
N TYR A 84 -0.35 2.68 -5.37
CA TYR A 84 -1.36 3.31 -6.21
C TYR A 84 -2.22 2.22 -6.84
N ILE A 85 -3.48 2.14 -6.45
CA ILE A 85 -4.44 1.15 -6.93
C ILE A 85 -5.29 1.81 -8.01
N HIS A 86 -5.02 1.46 -9.27
CA HIS A 86 -5.72 2.04 -10.42
C HIS A 86 -6.89 1.15 -10.84
N TYR A 87 -8.10 1.68 -10.73
CA TYR A 87 -9.33 0.99 -11.08
C TYR A 87 -9.71 1.19 -12.56
N SER A 88 -10.53 0.29 -13.11
CA SER A 88 -11.00 0.33 -14.49
C SER A 88 -11.82 1.58 -14.83
N ASN A 89 -12.46 2.18 -13.83
CA ASN A 89 -13.25 3.41 -13.96
C ASN A 89 -12.42 4.71 -13.87
N GLY A 90 -11.09 4.61 -13.82
CA GLY A 90 -10.18 5.75 -13.72
C GLY A 90 -9.94 6.26 -12.30
N LYS A 91 -10.67 5.77 -11.29
CA LYS A 91 -10.36 6.07 -9.88
C LYS A 91 -8.97 5.53 -9.54
N THR A 92 -8.25 6.26 -8.70
CA THR A 92 -7.03 5.76 -8.05
C THR A 92 -7.18 5.89 -6.55
N SER A 93 -6.99 4.80 -5.82
CA SER A 93 -6.85 4.83 -4.35
C SER A 93 -5.38 4.68 -3.98
N VAL A 94 -5.03 5.20 -2.81
CA VAL A 94 -3.66 5.21 -2.29
C VAL A 94 -3.62 4.43 -0.99
N ALA A 95 -2.80 3.38 -0.95
CA ALA A 95 -2.48 2.67 0.28
C ALA A 95 -1.04 3.01 0.68
N CYS A 96 -0.86 3.55 1.89
CA CYS A 96 0.44 3.82 2.50
C CYS A 96 0.70 2.79 3.59
N ILE A 97 1.89 2.19 3.56
CA ILE A 97 2.29 1.08 4.42
C ILE A 97 3.64 1.40 5.03
N ASP A 98 3.79 1.19 6.34
CA ASP A 98 5.07 1.31 7.04
C ASP A 98 5.85 -0.02 7.03
N ARG A 99 6.97 -0.07 7.77
CA ARG A 99 7.78 -1.29 7.93
C ARG A 99 7.18 -2.34 8.86
N PHE A 100 6.18 -1.99 9.68
CA PHE A 100 5.54 -2.88 10.65
C PHE A 100 4.21 -3.43 10.13
N GLY A 101 3.76 -2.96 8.97
CA GLY A 101 2.54 -3.37 8.31
C GLY A 101 1.30 -2.55 8.70
N ASP A 102 1.48 -1.40 9.36
CA ASP A 102 0.43 -0.39 9.55
C ASP A 102 0.03 0.21 8.20
N ILE A 103 -1.28 0.35 7.97
CA ILE A 103 -1.84 0.73 6.68
C ILE A 103 -2.77 1.93 6.82
N MET A 104 -2.53 2.92 5.98
CA MET A 104 -3.49 3.98 5.65
C MET A 104 -4.04 3.75 4.23
N LEU A 105 -5.35 3.81 4.06
CA LEU A 105 -6.02 3.76 2.76
C LEU A 105 -6.77 5.09 2.55
N ASP A 106 -6.47 5.80 1.46
CA ASP A 106 -7.07 7.10 1.14
C ASP A 106 -7.02 8.08 2.34
N ASN A 107 -5.87 8.11 3.03
CA ASN A 107 -5.57 8.88 4.25
C ASN A 107 -6.30 8.43 5.54
N GLU A 108 -7.01 7.32 5.52
CA GLU A 108 -7.63 6.74 6.72
C GLU A 108 -6.83 5.54 7.21
N PHE A 109 -6.46 5.54 8.50
CA PHE A 109 -5.84 4.37 9.11
C PHE A 109 -6.86 3.22 9.18
N ILE A 110 -6.56 2.11 8.52
CA ILE A 110 -7.44 0.94 8.49
C ILE A 110 -6.95 -0.18 9.41
N GLY A 111 -5.66 -0.21 9.73
CA GLY A 111 -5.07 -1.14 10.67
C GLY A 111 -3.80 -1.80 10.16
N VAL A 112 -3.46 -2.96 10.73
CA VAL A 112 -2.22 -3.70 10.42
C VAL A 112 -2.53 -4.94 9.58
N SER A 113 -1.79 -5.18 8.50
CA SER A 113 -1.84 -6.46 7.74
C SER A 113 -0.46 -7.08 7.59
N THR A 114 -0.19 -8.10 8.41
CA THR A 114 1.01 -8.94 8.28
C THR A 114 1.07 -9.66 6.93
N SER A 115 -0.08 -9.98 6.35
CA SER A 115 -0.18 -10.61 5.04
C SER A 115 0.19 -9.66 3.89
N LEU A 116 -0.08 -8.35 4.05
CA LEU A 116 0.36 -7.34 3.09
C LEU A 116 1.86 -7.06 3.26
N LEU A 117 2.33 -6.94 4.49
CA LEU A 117 3.77 -6.80 4.79
C LEU A 117 4.57 -7.95 4.16
N SER A 118 4.14 -9.20 4.39
CA SER A 118 4.77 -10.38 3.82
C SER A 118 4.73 -10.42 2.29
N PHE A 119 3.64 -9.92 1.68
CA PHE A 119 3.55 -9.80 0.22
C PHE A 119 4.57 -8.80 -0.31
N LEU A 120 4.71 -7.64 0.35
CA LEU A 120 5.65 -6.59 -0.03
C LEU A 120 7.09 -7.10 0.09
N GLN A 121 7.47 -7.69 1.23
CA GLN A 121 8.81 -8.25 1.46
C GLN A 121 9.19 -9.34 0.44
N LYS A 122 8.22 -10.11 -0.07
CA LYS A 122 8.46 -11.12 -1.11
C LYS A 122 8.48 -10.57 -2.54
N SER A 123 7.82 -9.44 -2.78
CA SER A 123 7.57 -8.93 -4.14
C SER A 123 8.37 -7.68 -4.49
N CYS A 124 8.88 -6.98 -3.48
CA CYS A 124 9.61 -5.72 -3.57
C CYS A 124 11.02 -5.94 -3.02
N ASP A 125 12.01 -5.99 -3.90
CA ASP A 125 13.37 -6.39 -3.55
C ASP A 125 14.00 -5.39 -2.57
N GLY A 126 14.42 -5.88 -1.41
CA GLY A 126 15.00 -5.07 -0.34
C GLY A 126 14.01 -4.18 0.40
N PHE A 127 12.72 -4.50 0.36
CA PHE A 127 11.75 -4.04 1.36
C PHE A 127 11.78 -5.04 2.53
N GLU A 128 12.31 -4.64 3.68
CA GLU A 128 12.50 -5.50 4.87
C GLU A 128 11.93 -4.83 6.12
#